data_AF-X1JYD5-F1
#
_entry.id   AF-X1JYD5-F1
#
_cell.length_a   1.000
_cell.length_b   1.000
_cell.length_c   1.000
_cell.angle_alpha   90.00
_cell.angle_beta   90.00
_cell.angle_gamma   90.00
#
_symmetry.space_group_name_H-M   'P 1'
#
loop_
_entity.id
_entity.type
_entity.pdbx_description
1 polymer ?
#
loop_
_entity_poly.entity_id
_entity_poly.type
_entity_poly.pdbx_seq_one_letter_code
_entity_poly.pdbx_strand_id
1 'polypeptide(L)'
;MIDKQKIIISYYREGKTQRQIARETGINRKTIRRYLAQYEKNKNILIGSKGGDNSELIADIVEKPKYDTSSRYKVKLTDEIISRIGFYLKQNEEKRATGRSKQQKKKIDILEALTVIVADDPVRIDLYKDKLSYKAVWNRVVAAIYRNGRV
;
A
#
# COMPACT_ATOMS: atom_id res chain seq x y z
N MET A 1 -7.93 -12.09 -20.21
CA MET A 1 -7.26 -13.27 -20.80
C MET A 1 -6.12 -13.67 -19.88
N ILE A 2 -5.79 -14.97 -19.75
CA ILE A 2 -4.85 -15.45 -18.73
C ILE A 2 -3.41 -15.26 -19.21
N ASP A 3 -2.88 -14.06 -18.97
CA ASP A 3 -1.56 -13.65 -19.42
C ASP A 3 -0.42 -14.44 -18.76
N LYS A 4 -0.59 -14.84 -17.50
CA LYS A 4 0.40 -15.63 -16.73
C LYS A 4 0.65 -17.01 -17.35
N GLN A 5 -0.42 -17.71 -17.75
CA GLN A 5 -0.35 -19.03 -18.41
C GLN A 5 0.41 -18.99 -19.72
N LYS A 6 0.02 -18.06 -20.60
CA LYS A 6 0.65 -17.91 -21.92
C LYS A 6 2.15 -17.68 -21.80
N ILE A 7 2.57 -16.83 -20.85
CA ILE A 7 3.98 -16.57 -20.57
C ILE A 7 4.73 -17.84 -20.17
N ILE A 8 4.16 -18.65 -19.26
CA ILE A 8 4.79 -19.88 -18.77
C ILE A 8 4.90 -20.92 -19.89
N ILE A 9 3.83 -21.13 -20.66
CA ILE A 9 3.81 -22.09 -21.78
C ILE A 9 4.81 -21.68 -22.86
N SER A 10 4.83 -20.42 -23.29
CA SER A 10 5.75 -19.94 -24.30
C SER A 10 7.22 -20.05 -23.88
N TYR A 11 7.52 -19.93 -22.59
CA TYR A 11 8.89 -20.09 -22.10
C TYR A 11 9.33 -21.56 -22.05
N TYR A 12 8.55 -22.44 -21.41
CA TYR A 12 8.97 -23.83 -21.18
C TYR A 12 8.68 -24.78 -22.35
N ARG A 13 7.58 -24.57 -23.09
CA ARG A 13 7.18 -25.45 -24.21
C ARG A 13 7.72 -24.96 -25.55
N GLU A 14 7.69 -23.65 -25.78
CA GLU A 14 8.10 -23.06 -27.07
C GLU A 14 9.56 -22.56 -27.06
N GLY A 15 10.24 -22.55 -25.90
CA GLY A 15 11.64 -22.13 -25.77
C GLY A 15 11.89 -20.64 -26.04
N LYS A 16 10.84 -19.80 -26.02
CA LYS A 16 10.97 -18.39 -26.35
C LYS A 16 11.70 -17.61 -25.26
N THR A 17 12.52 -16.64 -25.68
CA THR A 17 13.19 -15.76 -24.73
C THR A 17 12.20 -14.78 -24.08
N GLN A 18 12.50 -14.30 -22.86
CA GLN A 18 11.69 -13.28 -22.18
C GLN A 18 11.47 -12.02 -23.02
N ARG A 19 12.44 -11.66 -23.87
CA ARG A 19 12.35 -10.50 -24.78
C ARG A 19 11.33 -10.74 -25.89
N GLN A 20 11.33 -11.95 -26.46
CA GLN A 20 10.39 -12.34 -27.49
C GLN A 20 8.96 -12.39 -26.93
N ILE A 21 8.77 -13.01 -25.77
CA ILE A 21 7.47 -13.06 -25.09
C ILE A 21 6.95 -11.65 -24.81
N ALA A 22 7.81 -10.72 -24.39
CA ALA A 22 7.40 -9.32 -24.16
C ALA A 22 6.92 -8.60 -25.43
N ARG A 23 7.55 -8.87 -26.57
CA ARG A 23 7.15 -8.31 -27.86
C ARG A 23 5.82 -8.89 -28.35
N GLU A 24 5.63 -10.21 -28.19
CA GLU A 24 4.43 -10.91 -28.64
C GLU A 24 3.21 -10.64 -27.75
N THR A 25 3.40 -10.59 -26.43
CA THR A 25 2.30 -10.42 -25.45
C THR A 25 2.01 -8.97 -25.09
N GLY A 26 2.92 -8.03 -25.40
CA GLY A 26 2.84 -6.64 -24.97
C GLY A 26 3.08 -6.42 -23.47
N ILE A 27 3.45 -7.47 -22.72
CA ILE A 27 3.65 -7.39 -21.26
C ILE A 27 5.09 -6.96 -20.96
N ASN A 28 5.22 -6.11 -19.94
CA ASN A 28 6.53 -5.67 -19.47
C ASN A 28 7.40 -6.86 -19.06
N ARG A 29 8.64 -6.90 -19.58
CA ARG A 29 9.66 -7.91 -19.25
C ARG A 29 9.86 -8.13 -17.74
N LYS A 30 9.73 -7.09 -16.90
CA LYS A 30 9.83 -7.23 -15.44
C LYS A 30 8.73 -8.14 -14.88
N THR A 31 7.52 -8.05 -15.43
CA THR A 31 6.38 -8.90 -15.06
C THR A 31 6.60 -10.34 -15.50
N ILE A 32 7.07 -10.55 -16.73
CA ILE A 32 7.42 -11.88 -17.27
C ILE A 32 8.47 -12.55 -16.39
N ARG A 33 9.56 -11.85 -16.07
CA ARG A 33 10.62 -12.35 -15.19
C ARG A 33 10.06 -12.76 -13.83
N ARG A 34 9.23 -11.91 -13.21
CA ARG A 34 8.62 -12.20 -11.91
C ARG A 34 7.78 -13.48 -11.96
N TYR A 35 6.96 -13.65 -13.00
CA TYR A 35 6.12 -14.83 -13.15
C TYR A 35 6.93 -16.12 -13.36
N LEU A 36 7.99 -16.07 -14.18
CA LEU A 36 8.88 -17.22 -14.37
C LEU A 36 9.60 -17.59 -13.07
N ALA A 37 10.17 -16.62 -12.36
CA ALA A 37 10.86 -16.85 -11.10
C ALA A 37 9.91 -17.43 -10.02
N GLN A 38 8.67 -16.94 -9.95
CA GLN A 38 7.66 -17.48 -9.03
C GLN A 38 7.33 -18.94 -9.36
N TYR A 39 7.14 -19.25 -10.64
CA TYR A 39 6.85 -20.60 -11.10
C TYR A 39 8.01 -21.57 -10.79
N GLU A 40 9.26 -21.17 -11.03
CA GLU A 40 10.44 -21.97 -10.69
C GLU A 40 10.56 -22.22 -9.18
N LYS A 41 10.33 -21.19 -8.37
CA LYS A 41 10.33 -21.32 -6.91
C LYS A 41 9.28 -22.34 -6.45
N ASN A 42 8.05 -22.21 -6.93
CA ASN A 42 6.97 -23.13 -6.56
C ASN A 42 7.27 -24.56 -7.03
N LYS A 43 7.82 -24.72 -8.25
CA LYS A 43 8.23 -26.03 -8.79
C LYS A 43 9.32 -26.67 -7.94
N ASN A 44 10.33 -25.91 -7.52
CA ASN A 44 11.42 -26.41 -6.68
C ASN A 44 10.95 -26.82 -5.28
N ILE A 45 10.02 -26.06 -4.69
CA ILE A 45 9.38 -26.42 -3.41
C ILE A 45 8.65 -27.77 -3.55
N LEU A 46 7.89 -27.95 -4.64
CA LEU A 46 7.15 -29.20 -4.88
C LEU A 46 8.07 -30.41 -5.09
N ILE A 47 9.17 -30.25 -5.82
CA ILE A 47 10.16 -31.33 -6.03
C ILE A 47 10.86 -31.69 -4.70
N GLY A 48 11.14 -30.70 -3.86
CA GLY A 48 11.77 -30.90 -2.55
C GLY A 48 10.85 -31.54 -1.50
N SER A 49 9.53 -31.38 -1.64
CA SER A 49 8.54 -32.02 -0.78
C SER A 49 8.18 -33.38 -1.35
N LYS A 50 8.75 -34.46 -0.76
CA LYS A 50 8.52 -35.85 -1.18
C LYS A 50 7.01 -36.17 -1.18
N GLY A 51 6.36 -36.13 -2.35
CA GLY A 51 4.93 -36.43 -2.52
C GLY A 51 4.02 -35.21 -2.74
N GLY A 52 4.57 -34.07 -3.16
CA GLY A 52 3.79 -32.86 -3.43
C GLY A 52 2.70 -33.02 -4.50
N ASP A 53 1.49 -32.61 -4.16
CA ASP A 53 0.32 -32.62 -5.03
C ASP A 53 0.47 -31.56 -6.14
N ASN A 54 0.46 -31.98 -7.42
CA ASN A 54 0.59 -31.07 -8.57
C ASN A 54 -0.56 -30.05 -8.69
N SER A 55 -1.63 -30.25 -7.92
CA SER A 55 -2.82 -29.41 -7.89
C SER A 55 -2.49 -27.95 -7.49
N GLU A 56 -1.55 -27.75 -6.58
CA GLU A 56 -1.14 -26.41 -6.11
C GLU A 56 -0.43 -25.59 -7.21
N LEU A 57 0.40 -26.23 -8.02
CA LEU A 57 1.06 -25.59 -9.17
C LEU A 57 0.04 -25.20 -10.25
N ILE A 58 -0.91 -26.09 -10.52
CA ILE A 58 -1.97 -25.84 -11.51
C ILE A 58 -2.85 -24.66 -11.04
N ALA A 59 -3.19 -24.61 -9.75
CA ALA A 59 -3.95 -23.52 -9.17
C ALA A 59 -3.23 -22.18 -9.31
N ASP A 60 -1.95 -22.07 -8.96
CA ASP A 60 -1.19 -20.80 -9.07
C ASP A 60 -1.05 -20.33 -10.53
N ILE A 61 -0.96 -21.27 -11.49
CA ILE A 61 -0.91 -20.94 -12.91
C ILE A 61 -2.26 -20.39 -13.41
N VAL A 62 -3.38 -20.94 -12.94
CA VAL A 62 -4.74 -20.57 -13.37
C VAL A 62 -5.26 -19.34 -12.64
N GLU A 63 -4.81 -19.10 -11.41
CA GLU A 63 -5.28 -17.97 -10.62
C GLU A 63 -4.89 -16.62 -11.26
N LYS A 64 -5.77 -15.63 -11.07
CA LYS A 64 -5.52 -14.26 -11.50
C LYS A 64 -4.35 -13.66 -10.69
N PRO A 65 -3.49 -12.84 -11.31
CA PRO A 65 -2.38 -12.22 -10.59
C PRO A 65 -2.90 -11.32 -9.46
N LYS A 66 -2.45 -11.60 -8.23
CA LYS A 66 -2.78 -10.83 -7.03
C LYS A 66 -1.69 -9.80 -6.73
N TYR A 67 -2.08 -8.61 -6.29
CA TYR A 67 -1.14 -7.58 -5.86
C TYR A 67 -0.56 -7.94 -4.48
N ASP A 68 0.77 -7.92 -4.35
CA ASP A 68 1.43 -8.13 -3.07
C ASP A 68 1.40 -6.85 -2.23
N THR A 69 0.77 -6.92 -1.06
CA THR A 69 0.70 -5.82 -0.10
C THR A 69 1.61 -6.05 1.11
N SER A 70 2.39 -7.14 1.16
CA SER A 70 3.23 -7.49 2.31
C SER A 70 4.31 -6.46 2.60
N SER A 71 4.92 -5.87 1.57
CA SER A 71 5.95 -4.83 1.71
C SER A 71 5.38 -3.44 2.01
N ARG A 72 4.06 -3.28 2.03
CA ARG A 72 3.42 -1.98 2.25
C ARG A 72 3.39 -1.66 3.74
N TYR A 73 4.19 -0.69 4.17
CA TYR A 73 4.17 -0.14 5.53
C TYR A 73 3.60 1.29 5.53
N LYS A 74 3.12 1.73 6.69
CA LYS A 74 2.56 3.08 6.87
C LYS A 74 3.69 4.10 7.06
N VAL A 75 4.14 4.72 5.97
CA VAL A 75 5.25 5.70 5.96
C VAL A 75 5.07 6.86 6.96
N LYS A 76 3.83 7.28 7.21
CA LYS A 76 3.50 8.43 8.08
C LYS A 76 3.16 8.04 9.53
N LEU A 77 3.07 6.76 9.86
CA LEU A 77 2.74 6.29 11.20
C LEU A 77 4.00 5.71 11.83
N THR A 78 4.81 6.57 12.44
CA THR A 78 5.98 6.18 13.22
C THR A 78 5.56 5.77 14.64
N ASP A 79 6.39 4.99 15.32
CA ASP A 79 6.13 4.57 16.71
C ASP A 79 6.00 5.76 17.67
N GLU A 80 6.73 6.84 17.39
CA GLU A 80 6.62 8.12 18.09
C GLU A 80 5.21 8.73 17.96
N ILE A 81 4.66 8.75 16.75
CA ILE A 81 3.30 9.23 16.49
C ILE A 81 2.27 8.34 17.21
N ILE A 82 2.47 7.01 17.21
CA ILE A 82 1.61 6.07 17.94
C ILE A 82 1.63 6.37 19.44
N SER A 83 2.82 6.51 20.02
CA SER A 83 3.01 6.87 21.43
C SER A 83 2.31 8.19 21.77
N ARG A 84 2.46 9.19 20.90
CA ARG A 84 1.84 10.51 21.10
C ARG A 84 0.33 10.49 20.98
N ILE A 85 -0.23 9.69 20.07
CA ILE A 85 -1.68 9.43 20.03
C ILE A 85 -2.13 8.79 21.34
N GLY A 86 -1.42 7.77 21.82
CA GLY A 86 -1.70 7.11 23.10
C GLY A 86 -1.72 8.07 24.28
N PHE A 87 -0.75 8.99 24.33
CA PHE A 87 -0.69 10.06 25.33
C PHE A 87 -1.96 10.93 25.33
N TYR A 88 -2.42 11.39 24.17
CA TYR A 88 -3.64 12.21 24.09
C TYR A 88 -4.91 11.42 24.43
N LEU A 89 -4.95 10.13 24.11
CA LEU A 89 -6.08 9.27 24.49
C LEU A 89 -6.15 9.09 26.01
N LYS A 90 -5.01 8.87 26.67
CA LYS A 90 -4.93 8.79 28.14
C LYS A 90 -5.37 10.10 28.80
N GLN A 91 -4.92 11.24 28.29
CA GLN A 91 -5.39 12.55 28.77
C GLN A 91 -6.91 12.73 28.62
N ASN A 92 -7.49 12.19 27.55
CA ASN A 92 -8.94 12.23 27.34
C ASN A 92 -9.68 11.31 28.33
N GLU A 93 -9.08 10.19 28.74
CA GLU A 93 -9.61 9.32 29.81
C GLU A 93 -9.62 10.05 31.15
N GLU A 94 -8.52 10.69 31.52
CA GLU A 94 -8.40 11.49 32.75
C GLU A 94 -9.42 12.64 32.78
N LYS A 95 -9.60 13.34 31.64
CA LYS A 95 -10.62 14.40 31.51
C LYS A 95 -12.05 13.87 31.64
N ARG A 96 -12.33 12.66 31.15
CA ARG A 96 -13.63 12.01 31.33
C ARG A 96 -13.85 11.65 32.81
N ALA A 97 -12.85 11.08 33.47
CA ALA A 97 -12.92 10.69 34.88
C ALA A 97 -13.12 11.90 35.82
N THR A 98 -12.53 13.05 35.48
CA THR A 98 -12.60 14.29 36.29
C THR A 98 -13.79 15.20 35.92
N GLY A 99 -14.75 14.73 35.11
CA GLY A 99 -15.93 15.49 34.72
C GLY A 99 -15.69 16.59 33.65
N ARG A 100 -14.47 16.70 33.12
CA ARG A 100 -14.08 17.64 32.04
C ARG A 100 -14.25 17.03 30.65
N SER A 101 -15.28 16.21 30.47
CA SER A 101 -15.54 15.47 29.22
C SER A 101 -15.64 16.37 27.98
N LYS A 102 -16.14 17.60 28.13
CA LYS A 102 -16.22 18.61 27.05
C LYS A 102 -14.85 19.12 26.57
N GLN A 103 -13.79 18.99 27.37
CA GLN A 103 -12.43 19.47 27.05
C GLN A 103 -11.54 18.37 26.44
N GLN A 104 -12.11 17.21 26.10
CA GLN A 104 -11.40 16.14 25.41
C GLN A 104 -10.99 16.58 24.00
N LYS A 105 -9.79 16.19 23.57
CA LYS A 105 -9.34 16.42 22.19
C LYS A 105 -10.06 15.45 21.26
N LYS A 106 -10.70 15.96 20.22
CA LYS A 106 -11.28 15.13 19.15
C LYS A 106 -10.16 14.60 18.25
N LYS A 107 -10.47 13.60 17.43
CA LYS A 107 -9.52 13.04 16.46
C LYS A 107 -8.88 14.08 15.53
N ILE A 108 -9.63 15.14 15.18
CA ILE A 108 -9.14 16.26 14.35
C ILE A 108 -8.12 17.07 15.14
N ASP A 109 -8.43 17.44 16.38
CA ASP A 109 -7.53 18.21 17.26
C ASP A 109 -6.25 17.43 17.62
N ILE A 110 -6.33 16.10 17.74
CA ILE A 110 -5.16 15.23 17.94
C ILE A 110 -4.31 15.22 16.66
N LEU A 111 -4.94 15.09 15.49
CA LEU A 111 -4.23 15.12 14.21
C LEU A 111 -3.52 16.47 14.00
N GLU A 112 -4.19 17.58 14.26
CA GLU A 112 -3.62 18.93 14.16
C GLU A 112 -2.42 19.10 15.10
N ALA A 113 -2.55 18.68 16.36
CA ALA A 113 -1.46 18.72 17.32
C ALA A 113 -0.23 17.90 16.87
N LEU A 114 -0.44 16.75 16.23
CA LEU A 114 0.63 15.92 15.68
C LEU A 114 1.28 16.57 14.45
N THR A 115 0.51 17.22 13.59
CA THR A 115 1.05 17.89 12.39
C THR A 115 1.92 19.10 12.73
N VAL A 116 1.59 19.82 13.81
CA VAL A 116 2.40 20.95 14.29
C VAL A 116 3.74 20.47 14.83
N ILE A 117 3.76 19.39 15.61
CA ILE A 117 5.00 18.82 16.19
C ILE A 117 5.99 18.38 15.10
N VAL A 118 5.50 17.81 13.99
CA VAL A 118 6.36 17.38 12.88
C VAL A 118 6.91 18.57 12.07
N ALA A 119 6.32 19.76 12.18
CA ALA A 119 6.78 20.97 11.48
C ALA A 119 7.95 21.67 12.19
N ASP A 120 8.13 21.42 13.49
CA ASP A 120 9.21 22.02 14.30
C ASP A 120 10.54 21.24 14.21
N ASP A 121 10.55 20.07 13.55
CA ASP A 121 11.74 19.27 13.27
C ASP A 121 12.42 19.71 11.94
N PRO A 122 13.61 20.33 11.98
CA PRO A 122 14.21 20.99 10.81
C PRO A 122 14.64 20.02 9.69
N VAL A 123 14.79 18.72 9.98
CA VAL A 123 15.25 17.70 9.03
C VAL A 123 14.15 17.29 8.03
N ARG A 124 12.88 17.69 8.22
CA ARG A 124 11.74 17.21 7.43
C ARG A 124 10.96 18.28 6.68
N ILE A 125 11.49 19.49 6.60
CA ILE A 125 10.88 20.64 5.91
C ILE A 125 10.93 20.50 4.38
N ASP A 126 11.87 19.72 3.83
CA ASP A 126 12.05 19.61 2.38
C ASP A 126 11.04 18.70 1.66
N LEU A 127 10.28 17.87 2.39
CA LEU A 127 9.21 17.05 1.82
C LEU A 127 7.87 17.80 1.64
N TYR A 128 7.75 19.03 2.12
CA TYR A 128 6.52 19.84 2.07
C TYR A 128 6.69 21.19 1.34
N LYS A 129 7.74 21.34 0.53
CA LYS A 129 8.02 22.58 -0.24
C LYS A 129 7.42 22.65 -1.64
N ASP A 130 6.74 21.62 -2.15
CA ASP A 130 6.01 21.73 -3.43
C ASP A 130 4.66 22.43 -3.26
N LYS A 131 4.77 23.73 -2.98
CA LYS A 131 3.69 24.71 -2.91
C LYS A 131 3.21 25.09 -4.32
N LEU A 132 2.52 24.18 -5.01
CA LEU A 132 1.63 24.55 -6.13
C LEU A 132 0.29 23.79 -6.15
N SER A 133 0.16 22.69 -5.40
CA SER A 133 -1.03 21.84 -5.46
C SER A 133 -2.05 22.08 -4.33
N TYR A 134 -1.60 22.53 -3.15
CA TYR A 134 -2.46 22.63 -1.96
C TYR A 134 -3.56 23.69 -2.08
N LYS A 135 -3.30 24.83 -2.73
CA LYS A 135 -4.31 25.90 -2.90
C LYS A 135 -5.42 25.50 -3.88
N ALA A 136 -5.08 24.73 -4.92
CA ALA A 136 -6.05 24.24 -5.91
C ALA A 136 -6.93 23.10 -5.36
N VAL A 137 -6.34 22.18 -4.58
CA VAL A 137 -7.08 21.09 -3.93
C VAL A 137 -7.95 21.64 -2.79
N TRP A 138 -7.43 22.56 -1.97
CA TRP A 138 -8.20 23.19 -0.90
C TRP A 138 -9.35 24.02 -1.45
N ASN A 139 -9.15 24.81 -2.52
CA ASN A 139 -10.24 25.55 -3.17
C ASN A 139 -11.31 24.63 -3.79
N ARG A 140 -10.95 23.44 -4.32
CA ARG A 140 -11.95 22.47 -4.83
C ARG A 140 -12.72 21.79 -3.70
N VAL A 141 -12.05 21.40 -2.62
CA VAL A 141 -12.68 20.73 -1.48
C VAL A 141 -13.59 21.71 -0.74
N VAL A 142 -13.14 22.95 -0.51
CA VAL A 142 -13.94 24.00 0.11
C VAL A 142 -15.12 24.38 -0.78
N ALA A 143 -14.93 24.55 -2.09
CA ALA A 143 -16.03 24.82 -3.02
C ALA A 143 -17.05 23.69 -3.13
N ALA A 144 -16.66 22.43 -2.86
CA ALA A 144 -17.57 21.29 -2.84
C ALA A 144 -18.41 21.23 -1.54
N ILE A 145 -17.83 21.64 -0.41
CA ILE A 145 -18.52 21.70 0.88
C ILE A 145 -19.58 22.82 0.87
N TYR A 146 -19.24 24.00 0.36
CA TYR A 146 -20.19 25.13 0.29
C TYR A 146 -21.29 24.97 -0.78
N ARG A 147 -21.10 24.10 -1.79
CA ARG A 147 -22.15 23.79 -2.79
C ARG A 147 -23.23 22.83 -2.29
N ASN A 148 -22.92 22.02 -1.27
CA ASN A 148 -23.85 21.05 -0.68
C ASN A 148 -24.48 21.54 0.63
N GLY A 149 -24.19 22.77 1.04
CA GLY A 149 -24.92 23.46 2.10
C GLY A 149 -26.28 23.95 1.61
N ARG A 150 -27.24 23.02 1.48
CA ARG A 150 -28.64 23.36 1.73
C ARG A 150 -28.91 23.10 3.22
N VAL A 151 -28.95 24.23 3.93
CA VAL A 151 -29.43 24.48 5.31
C VAL A 151 -28.62 23.84 6.42
#